data_AF-A0A2D8HKG0-F1
#
_entry.id   AF-A0A2D8HKG0-F1
#
_cell.length_a   1.000
_cell.length_b   1.000
_cell.length_c   1.000
_cell.angle_alpha   90.00
_cell.angle_beta   90.00
_cell.angle_gamma   90.00
#
_symmetry.space_group_name_H-M   'P 1'
#
loop_
_entity.id
_entity.type
_entity.pdbx_description
1 polymer ?
#
loop_
_entity_poly.entity_id
_entity_poly.type
_entity_poly.pdbx_seq_one_letter_code
_entity_poly.pdbx_strand_id
1 'polypeptide(L)'
;SPTFAYGRGGKLYRYYVSAPLQRGAKRDQQGSAPRRISAATIESRLIKTLVRLLPNLPEDPLEIVRRVEINAKHVDLFLPLKHIGKIRANLHTGEQTMPDLAQSDQLRLTLPWRMQTRGGRTDILAGDRNTPQPDPSLIRALRSAYAMLDRDTMKGPVLQAAPSSPWRRNLVRLAFLAPDIQRAILEGRQPDHLTLALLIRHDIPLLWADQHRKFGINTAD
;
A
#
# COMPACT_ATOMS: atom_id res chain seq x y z
N SER A 1 -3.78 -4.33 23.67
CA SER A 1 -2.35 -4.48 24.03
C SER A 1 -1.68 -5.55 23.17
N PRO A 2 -0.38 -5.40 22.85
CA PRO A 2 0.36 -6.39 22.08
C PRO A 2 0.67 -7.65 22.91
N THR A 3 0.85 -8.77 22.22
CA THR A 3 1.26 -10.08 22.75
C THR A 3 2.60 -10.49 22.13
N PHE A 4 3.39 -11.28 22.86
CA PHE A 4 4.73 -11.68 22.46
C PHE A 4 4.82 -13.18 22.17
N ALA A 5 5.66 -13.55 21.21
CA ALA A 5 6.02 -14.94 20.94
C ALA A 5 7.50 -15.05 20.57
N TYR A 6 8.14 -16.14 20.97
CA TYR A 6 9.51 -16.45 20.60
C TYR A 6 9.54 -17.32 19.35
N GLY A 7 10.39 -16.96 18.38
CA GLY A 7 10.65 -17.77 17.19
C GLY A 7 11.86 -18.67 17.35
N ARG A 8 12.13 -19.46 16.30
CA ARG A 8 13.35 -20.28 16.19
C ARG A 8 14.57 -19.35 16.29
N GLY A 9 15.49 -19.66 17.22
CA GLY A 9 16.67 -18.82 17.50
C GLY A 9 16.44 -17.68 18.52
N GLY A 10 15.38 -17.74 19.34
CA GLY A 10 15.19 -16.81 20.46
C GLY A 10 14.70 -15.41 20.08
N LYS A 11 14.44 -15.15 18.79
CA LYS A 11 13.94 -13.86 18.32
C LYS A 11 12.53 -13.59 18.87
N LEU A 12 12.37 -12.48 19.56
CA LEU A 12 11.09 -12.00 20.09
C LEU A 12 10.27 -11.34 18.97
N TYR A 13 9.02 -11.74 18.84
CA TYR A 13 8.07 -11.14 17.90
C TYR A 13 6.86 -10.58 18.65
N ARG A 14 6.46 -9.36 18.27
CA ARG A 14 5.32 -8.64 18.86
C ARG A 14 4.14 -8.63 17.89
N TYR A 15 2.96 -9.03 18.37
CA TYR A 15 1.74 -9.17 17.56
C TYR A 15 0.51 -8.61 18.29
N TYR A 16 -0.50 -8.19 17.54
CA TYR A 16 -1.85 -7.99 18.05
C TYR A 16 -2.73 -9.21 17.72
N VAL A 17 -3.57 -9.60 18.68
CA VAL A 17 -4.58 -10.66 18.56
C VAL A 17 -5.95 -10.07 18.87
N SER A 18 -7.01 -10.55 18.22
CA SER A 18 -8.37 -10.04 18.42
C SER A 18 -8.80 -10.16 19.89
N ALA A 19 -9.51 -9.15 20.42
CA ALA A 19 -9.94 -9.11 21.82
C ALA A 19 -10.79 -10.33 22.28
N PRO A 20 -11.65 -10.95 21.45
CA PRO A 20 -12.34 -12.20 21.82
C PRO A 20 -11.38 -13.39 21.98
N LEU A 21 -10.39 -13.52 21.09
CA LEU A 21 -9.37 -14.59 21.18
C LEU A 21 -8.43 -14.40 22.38
N GLN A 22 -8.20 -13.17 22.84
CA GLN A 22 -7.46 -12.92 24.09
C GLN A 22 -8.21 -13.44 25.33
N ARG A 23 -9.54 -13.51 25.27
CA ARG A 23 -10.42 -13.96 26.37
C ARG A 23 -10.81 -15.44 26.28
N GLY A 24 -10.13 -16.23 25.44
CA GLY A 24 -10.34 -17.68 25.33
C GLY A 24 -11.61 -18.10 24.56
N ALA A 25 -12.28 -17.17 23.87
CA ALA A 25 -13.47 -17.51 23.10
C ALA A 25 -13.13 -18.43 21.90
N LYS A 26 -13.95 -19.47 21.69
CA LYS A 26 -13.87 -20.30 20.47
C LYS A 26 -14.29 -19.48 19.25
N ARG A 27 -13.62 -19.75 18.14
CA ARG A 27 -13.79 -19.05 16.87
C ARG A 27 -15.22 -19.12 16.37
N ASP A 28 -15.73 -17.97 15.91
CA ASP A 28 -16.82 -17.95 14.94
C ASP A 28 -16.24 -18.32 13.56
N GLN A 29 -16.69 -19.44 12.98
CA GLN A 29 -16.16 -19.96 11.72
C GLN A 29 -16.40 -18.98 10.56
N GLN A 30 -17.35 -18.05 10.71
CA GLN A 30 -17.71 -17.00 9.75
C GLN A 30 -16.90 -15.70 9.93
N GLY A 31 -16.06 -15.59 10.96
CA GLY A 31 -15.25 -14.40 11.23
C GLY A 31 -14.14 -14.20 10.19
N SER A 32 -14.28 -13.16 9.36
CA SER A 32 -13.29 -12.75 8.35
C SER A 32 -12.10 -11.96 8.94
N ALA A 33 -12.04 -11.80 10.25
CA ALA A 33 -11.00 -11.03 10.94
C ALA A 33 -9.70 -11.84 11.10
N PRO A 34 -8.52 -11.20 10.97
CA PRO A 34 -7.23 -11.86 11.04
C PRO A 34 -6.88 -12.37 12.44
N ARG A 35 -6.25 -13.56 12.53
CA ARG A 35 -5.88 -14.21 13.81
C ARG A 35 -4.80 -13.45 14.59
N ARG A 36 -3.77 -13.00 13.88
CA ARG A 36 -2.56 -12.34 14.43
C ARG A 36 -2.04 -11.35 13.41
N ILE A 37 -1.67 -10.16 13.87
CA ILE A 37 -1.08 -9.11 13.03
C ILE A 37 0.23 -8.67 13.66
N SER A 38 1.27 -8.48 12.85
CA SER A 38 2.55 -7.93 13.30
C SER A 38 2.35 -6.52 13.86
N ALA A 39 2.75 -6.30 15.11
CA ALA A 39 2.67 -4.98 15.75
C ALA A 39 3.49 -3.95 14.96
N ALA A 40 4.72 -4.29 14.59
CA ALA A 40 5.58 -3.41 13.80
C ALA A 40 4.96 -3.02 12.44
N THR A 41 4.27 -3.97 11.78
CA THR A 41 3.67 -3.71 10.45
C THR A 41 2.46 -2.78 10.56
N ILE A 42 1.58 -3.01 11.53
CA ILE A 42 0.41 -2.15 11.72
C ILE A 42 0.81 -0.78 12.24
N GLU A 43 1.68 -0.70 13.24
CA GLU A 43 2.11 0.56 13.85
C GLU A 43 2.84 1.45 12.87
N SER A 44 3.83 0.93 12.14
CA SER A 44 4.57 1.73 11.15
C SER A 44 3.65 2.34 10.10
N ARG A 45 2.58 1.64 9.76
CA ARG A 45 1.61 2.10 8.77
C ARG A 45 0.58 3.08 9.34
N LEU A 46 0.14 2.85 10.58
CA LEU A 46 -0.65 3.82 11.33
C LEU A 46 0.12 5.13 11.47
N ILE A 47 1.38 5.08 11.91
CA ILE A 47 2.25 6.25 12.04
C ILE A 47 2.34 7.02 10.72
N LYS A 48 2.66 6.35 9.61
CA LYS A 48 2.71 7.00 8.28
C LYS A 48 1.40 7.67 7.88
N THR A 49 0.27 7.04 8.21
CA THR A 49 -1.07 7.55 7.89
C THR A 49 -1.41 8.75 8.76
N LEU A 50 -1.15 8.66 10.06
CA LEU A 50 -1.43 9.72 11.03
C LEU A 50 -0.56 10.96 10.78
N VAL A 51 0.74 10.79 10.54
CA VAL A 51 1.64 11.91 10.18
C VAL A 51 1.18 12.61 8.90
N ARG A 52 0.70 11.85 7.91
CA ARG A 52 0.13 12.44 6.68
C ARG A 52 -1.14 13.23 6.96
N LEU A 53 -2.09 12.64 7.69
CA LEU A 53 -3.39 13.26 7.95
C LEU A 53 -3.30 14.43 8.93
N LEU A 54 -2.30 14.41 9.81
CA LEU A 54 -2.11 15.36 10.91
C LEU A 54 -0.61 15.69 11.03
N PRO A 55 -0.06 16.57 10.16
CA PRO A 55 1.37 16.85 10.10
C PRO A 55 1.98 17.48 11.37
N ASN A 56 1.17 17.96 12.32
CA ASN A 56 1.60 18.58 13.59
C ASN A 56 1.21 17.73 14.80
N LEU A 57 1.34 16.40 14.71
CA LEU A 57 1.08 15.48 15.83
C LEU A 57 2.18 15.56 16.92
N PRO A 58 1.89 15.12 18.15
CA PRO A 58 2.91 14.94 19.20
C PRO A 58 3.99 13.92 18.80
N GLU A 59 5.05 13.81 19.62
CA GLU A 59 6.23 12.96 19.34
C GLU A 59 5.87 11.50 19.01
N ASP A 60 4.83 10.93 19.65
CA ASP A 60 4.26 9.64 19.27
C ASP A 60 2.84 9.78 18.67
N PRO A 61 2.70 9.64 17.33
CA PRO A 61 1.41 9.66 16.65
C PRO A 61 0.41 8.63 17.16
N LEU A 62 0.83 7.53 17.77
CA LEU A 62 -0.09 6.47 18.22
C LEU A 62 -0.86 6.85 19.49
N GLU A 63 -0.42 7.84 20.27
CA GLU A 63 -1.10 8.25 21.51
C GLU A 63 -2.51 8.80 21.27
N ILE A 64 -2.77 9.36 20.10
CA ILE A 64 -4.10 9.86 19.75
C ILE A 64 -5.08 8.74 19.36
N VAL A 65 -4.59 7.52 19.16
CA VAL A 65 -5.42 6.38 18.75
C VAL A 65 -6.12 5.78 19.97
N ARG A 66 -7.44 5.97 20.05
CA ARG A 66 -8.26 5.43 21.15
C ARG A 66 -8.58 3.94 20.96
N ARG A 67 -8.87 3.56 19.72
CA ARG A 67 -9.22 2.19 19.35
C ARG A 67 -8.89 1.94 17.89
N VAL A 68 -8.53 0.70 17.60
CA VAL A 68 -8.34 0.18 16.24
C VAL A 68 -9.24 -1.04 16.08
N GLU A 69 -10.10 -1.01 15.07
CA GLU A 69 -10.91 -2.15 14.66
C GLU A 69 -10.43 -2.64 13.30
N ILE A 70 -10.16 -3.94 13.21
CA ILE A 70 -9.55 -4.54 12.03
C ILE A 70 -10.58 -5.44 11.38
N ASN A 71 -11.06 -4.99 10.23
CA ASN A 71 -11.96 -5.74 9.37
C ASN A 71 -11.17 -6.37 8.22
N ALA A 72 -11.81 -7.27 7.47
CA ALA A 72 -11.15 -7.97 6.38
C ALA A 72 -10.76 -7.06 5.21
N LYS A 73 -11.60 -6.04 4.96
CA LYS A 73 -11.52 -5.15 3.80
C LYS A 73 -11.14 -3.71 4.16
N HIS A 74 -11.16 -3.36 5.44
CA HIS A 74 -10.84 -2.02 5.93
C HIS A 74 -10.36 -2.09 7.38
N VAL A 75 -9.84 -0.98 7.87
CA VAL A 75 -9.47 -0.77 9.27
C VAL A 75 -10.14 0.52 9.73
N ASP A 76 -10.82 0.48 10.88
CA ASP A 76 -11.39 1.67 11.50
C ASP A 76 -10.50 2.14 12.64
N LEU A 77 -10.17 3.43 12.62
CA LEU A 77 -9.47 4.12 13.69
C LEU A 77 -10.44 5.05 14.42
N PHE A 78 -10.37 5.02 15.74
CA PHE A 78 -11.13 5.90 16.60
C PHE A 78 -10.18 6.93 17.21
N LEU A 79 -10.42 8.20 16.90
CA LEU A 79 -9.56 9.34 17.26
C LEU A 79 -10.40 10.43 17.94
N PRO A 80 -9.81 11.37 18.70
CA PRO A 80 -10.53 12.50 19.25
C PRO A 80 -11.20 13.36 18.17
N LEU A 81 -12.48 13.71 18.35
CA LEU A 81 -13.30 14.43 17.38
C LEU A 81 -12.70 15.78 16.96
N LYS A 82 -11.92 16.43 17.84
CA LYS A 82 -11.20 17.70 17.56
C LYS A 82 -10.32 17.67 16.31
N HIS A 83 -9.93 16.49 15.83
CA HIS A 83 -9.09 16.33 14.63
C HIS A 83 -9.87 16.22 13.32
N ILE A 84 -11.21 16.11 13.35
CA ILE A 84 -12.03 15.79 12.17
C ILE A 84 -11.84 16.76 11.01
N GLY A 85 -11.73 18.07 11.27
CA GLY A 85 -11.54 19.08 10.24
C GLY A 85 -10.21 18.90 9.49
N LYS A 86 -9.11 18.68 10.23
CA LYS A 86 -7.78 18.46 9.65
C LYS A 86 -7.72 17.13 8.88
N ILE A 87 -8.32 16.07 9.42
CA ILE A 87 -8.40 14.78 8.75
C ILE A 87 -9.15 14.91 7.43
N ARG A 88 -10.35 15.54 7.44
CA ARG A 88 -11.16 15.75 6.23
C ARG A 88 -10.39 16.46 5.12
N ALA A 89 -9.54 17.43 5.47
CA ALA A 89 -8.73 18.17 4.51
C ALA A 89 -7.60 17.34 3.87
N ASN A 90 -7.22 16.20 4.45
CA ASN A 90 -6.07 15.39 4.02
C ASN A 90 -6.44 13.94 3.65
N LEU A 91 -7.74 13.62 3.57
CA LEU A 91 -8.18 12.30 3.16
C LEU A 91 -7.71 11.98 1.75
N HIS A 92 -7.23 10.75 1.57
CA HIS A 92 -7.05 10.18 0.25
C HIS A 92 -8.31 9.47 -0.23
N THR A 93 -8.33 9.11 -1.51
CA THR A 93 -9.43 8.36 -2.12
C THR A 93 -9.69 7.04 -1.37
N GLY A 94 -10.95 6.79 -1.01
CA GLY A 94 -11.38 5.60 -0.27
C GLY A 94 -11.30 5.74 1.25
N GLU A 95 -10.62 6.76 1.78
CA GLU A 95 -10.64 7.08 3.21
C GLU A 95 -11.89 7.89 3.54
N GLN A 96 -12.53 7.57 4.66
CA GLN A 96 -13.75 8.25 5.09
C GLN A 96 -13.65 8.61 6.56
N THR A 97 -14.26 9.74 6.94
CA THR A 97 -14.36 10.12 8.35
C THR A 97 -15.74 10.64 8.70
N MET A 98 -16.22 10.19 9.86
CA MET A 98 -17.50 10.58 10.44
C MET A 98 -17.36 10.66 11.96
N PRO A 99 -18.19 11.46 12.66
CA PRO A 99 -18.31 11.36 14.11
C PRO A 99 -18.67 9.92 14.52
N ASP A 100 -18.14 9.45 15.64
CA ASP A 100 -18.55 8.15 16.18
C ASP A 100 -19.94 8.29 16.81
N LEU A 101 -20.88 7.42 16.41
CA LEU A 101 -22.24 7.41 16.93
C LEU A 101 -22.30 6.87 18.37
N ALA A 102 -21.32 6.07 18.77
CA ALA A 102 -21.25 5.49 20.11
C ALA A 102 -20.58 6.41 21.14
N GLN A 103 -19.68 7.29 20.70
CA GLN A 103 -18.91 8.19 21.57
C GLN A 103 -18.80 9.58 20.94
N SER A 104 -19.52 10.55 21.53
CA SER A 104 -19.67 11.90 20.98
C SER A 104 -18.38 12.72 20.94
N ASP A 105 -17.33 12.32 21.68
CA ASP A 105 -16.01 12.97 21.68
C ASP A 105 -15.01 12.32 20.70
N GLN A 106 -15.46 11.36 19.89
CA GLN A 106 -14.63 10.62 18.94
C GLN A 106 -15.12 10.74 17.49
N LEU A 107 -14.19 10.50 16.58
CA LEU A 107 -14.46 10.26 15.17
C LEU A 107 -14.04 8.84 14.80
N ARG A 108 -14.76 8.26 13.84
CA ARG A 108 -14.34 7.06 13.11
C ARG A 108 -13.67 7.47 11.81
N LEU A 109 -12.44 7.01 11.60
CA LEU A 109 -11.69 7.09 10.36
C LEU A 109 -11.59 5.71 9.75
N THR A 110 -12.27 5.49 8.62
CA THR A 110 -12.27 4.23 7.88
C THR A 110 -11.16 4.27 6.83
N LEU A 111 -10.21 3.36 6.98
CA LEU A 111 -9.05 3.18 6.10
C LEU A 111 -9.26 1.93 5.23
N PRO A 112 -9.15 2.00 3.91
CA PRO A 112 -9.44 0.87 3.00
C PRO A 112 -8.29 -0.16 2.96
N TRP A 113 -7.79 -0.59 4.12
CA TRP A 113 -6.71 -1.58 4.22
C TRP A 113 -7.25 -3.00 4.16
N ARG A 114 -6.69 -3.83 3.27
CA ARG A 114 -7.08 -5.23 3.13
C ARG A 114 -6.16 -6.14 3.93
N MET A 115 -6.73 -7.11 4.60
CA MET A 115 -5.96 -8.13 5.32
C MET A 115 -5.68 -9.30 4.37
N GLN A 116 -4.40 -9.66 4.16
CA GLN A 116 -4.05 -10.88 3.43
C GLN A 116 -3.46 -11.89 4.39
N THR A 117 -4.03 -13.10 4.42
CA THR A 117 -3.47 -14.22 5.20
C THR A 117 -2.62 -15.11 4.29
N ARG A 118 -1.34 -15.31 4.64
CA ARG A 118 -0.44 -16.29 4.00
C ARG A 118 0.01 -17.29 5.05
N GLY A 119 -0.44 -18.55 4.95
CA GLY A 119 0.03 -19.65 5.83
C GLY A 119 -0.12 -19.37 7.34
N GLY A 120 -1.20 -18.70 7.76
CA GLY A 120 -1.45 -18.35 9.17
C GLY A 120 -0.82 -17.03 9.65
N ARG A 121 0.01 -16.39 8.83
CA ARG A 121 0.49 -15.01 9.04
C ARG A 121 -0.47 -14.03 8.36
N THR A 122 -0.88 -12.98 9.06
CA THR A 122 -1.63 -11.87 8.44
C THR A 122 -0.66 -10.75 8.13
N ASP A 123 -0.59 -10.38 6.86
CA ASP A 123 0.05 -9.15 6.41
C ASP A 123 -1.04 -8.12 6.07
N ILE A 124 -0.75 -6.85 6.36
CA ILE A 124 -1.64 -5.74 6.03
C ILE A 124 -1.27 -5.28 4.63
N LEU A 125 -2.15 -5.54 3.66
CA LEU A 125 -2.06 -4.92 2.35
C LEU A 125 -2.76 -3.56 2.39
N ALA A 126 -2.18 -2.54 1.78
CA ALA A 126 -3.00 -1.46 1.23
C ALA A 126 -3.41 -1.98 -0.15
N GLY A 127 -4.49 -1.56 -0.76
CA GLY A 127 -5.71 -1.04 -0.21
C GLY A 127 -6.87 -1.69 -0.95
N ASP A 128 -7.99 -0.99 -1.01
CA ASP A 128 -8.70 -0.91 -2.28
C ASP A 128 -7.76 -0.33 -3.37
N ARG A 129 -8.15 -0.47 -4.64
CA ARG A 129 -7.41 -0.01 -5.84
C ARG A 129 -6.94 1.47 -5.78
N ASN A 130 -7.48 2.29 -4.88
CA ASN A 130 -7.30 3.73 -4.85
C ASN A 130 -6.32 4.27 -3.81
N THR A 131 -5.76 3.46 -2.90
CA THR A 131 -4.70 3.95 -1.99
C THR A 131 -3.34 3.91 -2.69
N PRO A 132 -2.68 5.07 -2.92
CA PRO A 132 -1.31 5.12 -3.41
C PRO A 132 -0.34 4.26 -2.60
N GLN A 133 0.26 3.25 -3.24
CA GLN A 133 1.38 2.46 -2.75
C GLN A 133 2.55 2.52 -3.74
N PRO A 134 3.40 3.54 -3.62
CA PRO A 134 4.62 3.62 -4.40
C PRO A 134 5.50 2.39 -4.17
N ASP A 135 5.83 1.65 -5.23
CA ASP A 135 6.80 0.57 -5.19
C ASP A 135 8.20 1.14 -5.53
N PRO A 136 9.12 1.24 -4.55
CA PRO A 136 10.44 1.82 -4.78
C PRO A 136 11.28 1.02 -5.79
N SER A 137 10.99 -0.28 -5.97
CA SER A 137 11.68 -1.12 -6.95
C SER A 137 11.23 -0.76 -8.37
N LEU A 138 9.93 -0.59 -8.59
CA LEU A 138 9.39 -0.14 -9.88
C LEU A 138 9.84 1.27 -10.23
N ILE A 139 9.81 2.20 -9.27
CA ILE A 139 10.27 3.58 -9.48
C ILE A 139 11.75 3.61 -9.84
N ARG A 140 12.58 2.83 -9.11
CA ARG A 140 14.01 2.71 -9.42
C ARG A 140 14.24 2.11 -10.80
N ALA A 141 13.45 1.11 -11.19
CA ALA A 141 13.54 0.48 -12.50
C ALA A 141 13.18 1.45 -13.63
N LEU A 142 12.09 2.24 -13.49
CA LEU A 142 11.74 3.30 -14.44
C LEU A 142 12.89 4.29 -14.60
N ARG A 143 13.42 4.81 -13.49
CA ARG A 143 14.57 5.73 -13.52
C ARG A 143 15.78 5.11 -14.23
N SER A 144 16.10 3.85 -13.92
CA SER A 144 17.21 3.15 -14.57
C SER A 144 16.97 2.91 -16.05
N ALA A 145 15.73 2.67 -16.48
CA ALA A 145 15.38 2.53 -17.90
C ALA A 145 15.59 3.85 -18.66
N TYR A 146 15.10 4.96 -18.11
CA TYR A 146 15.31 6.29 -18.71
C TYR A 146 16.77 6.71 -18.73
N ALA A 147 17.57 6.34 -17.73
CA ALA A 147 19.00 6.63 -17.69
C ALA A 147 19.81 5.90 -18.78
N MET A 148 19.21 4.95 -19.50
CA MET A 148 19.82 4.25 -20.63
C MET A 148 19.48 4.90 -21.98
N LEU A 149 18.62 5.91 -21.99
CA LEU A 149 18.17 6.60 -23.19
C LEU A 149 18.87 7.95 -23.31
N ASP A 150 19.31 8.25 -24.52
CA ASP A 150 19.73 9.59 -24.93
C ASP A 150 18.55 10.35 -25.51
N ARG A 151 18.81 11.59 -25.94
CA ARG A 151 17.85 12.40 -26.68
C ARG A 151 18.36 12.67 -28.09
N ASP A 152 17.47 12.52 -29.06
CA ASP A 152 17.74 12.95 -30.42
C ASP A 152 17.60 14.48 -30.59
N THR A 153 17.78 14.96 -31.82
CA THR A 153 17.64 16.39 -32.18
C THR A 153 16.22 16.93 -31.96
N MET A 154 15.21 16.06 -31.98
CA MET A 154 13.81 16.38 -31.69
C MET A 154 13.46 16.18 -30.21
N LYS A 155 14.47 15.94 -29.35
CA LYS A 155 14.36 15.65 -27.91
C LYS A 155 13.60 14.35 -27.58
N GLY A 156 13.38 13.49 -28.58
CA GLY A 156 12.80 12.17 -28.43
C GLY A 156 13.79 11.18 -27.81
N PRO A 157 13.32 10.18 -27.04
CA PRO A 157 14.19 9.16 -26.46
C PRO A 157 14.82 8.28 -27.54
N VAL A 158 16.14 8.16 -27.54
CA VAL A 158 16.89 7.30 -28.47
C VAL A 158 17.79 6.34 -27.70
N LEU A 159 17.86 5.10 -28.17
CA LEU A 159 18.77 4.09 -27.65
C LEU A 159 19.93 3.92 -28.64
N GLN A 160 21.12 4.40 -28.28
CA GLN A 160 22.29 4.38 -29.19
C GLN A 160 22.75 2.97 -29.56
N ALA A 161 22.68 2.05 -28.60
CA ALA A 161 23.10 0.68 -28.78
C ALA A 161 22.25 -0.26 -27.92
N ALA A 162 21.98 -1.46 -28.45
CA ALA A 162 21.28 -2.49 -27.72
C ALA A 162 22.08 -2.90 -26.48
N PRO A 163 21.47 -2.93 -25.27
CA PRO A 163 22.16 -3.36 -24.07
C PRO A 163 22.68 -4.79 -24.16
N SER A 164 23.89 -5.01 -23.64
CA SER A 164 24.58 -6.29 -23.72
C SER A 164 23.88 -7.41 -22.94
N SER A 165 23.34 -7.11 -21.75
CA SER A 165 22.66 -8.12 -20.92
C SER A 165 21.17 -8.25 -21.24
N PRO A 166 20.61 -9.49 -21.27
CA PRO A 166 19.17 -9.71 -21.43
C PRO A 166 18.33 -8.92 -20.42
N TRP A 167 18.79 -8.83 -19.18
CA TRP A 167 18.12 -8.07 -18.13
C TRP A 167 18.05 -6.58 -18.46
N ARG A 168 19.16 -5.97 -18.93
CA ARG A 168 19.17 -4.55 -19.32
C ARG A 168 18.30 -4.29 -20.56
N ARG A 169 18.23 -5.24 -21.49
CA ARG A 169 17.31 -5.16 -22.65
C ARG A 169 15.86 -5.13 -22.20
N ASN A 170 15.48 -5.98 -21.24
CA ASN A 170 14.12 -5.97 -20.70
C ASN A 170 13.87 -4.72 -19.86
N LEU A 171 14.87 -4.25 -19.11
CA LEU A 171 14.75 -3.04 -18.29
C LEU A 171 14.49 -1.79 -19.15
N VAL A 172 15.22 -1.58 -20.24
CA VAL A 172 15.08 -0.35 -21.06
C VAL A 172 13.67 -0.21 -21.64
N ARG A 173 12.96 -1.33 -21.86
CA ARG A 173 11.58 -1.34 -22.35
C ARG A 173 10.60 -0.66 -21.40
N LEU A 174 10.90 -0.61 -20.10
CA LEU A 174 10.04 0.05 -19.11
C LEU A 174 9.91 1.56 -19.37
N ALA A 175 10.90 2.20 -19.99
CA ALA A 175 10.82 3.61 -20.37
C ALA A 175 9.78 3.88 -21.47
N PHE A 176 9.39 2.84 -22.22
CA PHE A 176 8.41 2.89 -23.30
C PHE A 176 7.04 2.33 -22.92
N LEU A 177 6.80 2.10 -21.61
CA LEU A 177 5.46 1.82 -21.11
C LEU A 177 4.50 2.96 -21.45
N ALA A 178 3.22 2.67 -21.59
CA ALA A 178 2.21 3.70 -21.80
C ALA A 178 2.28 4.75 -20.68
N PRO A 179 2.15 6.05 -21.00
CA PRO A 179 2.31 7.13 -20.02
C PRO A 179 1.44 6.96 -18.78
N ASP A 180 0.23 6.44 -18.94
CA ASP A 180 -0.72 6.22 -17.83
C ASP A 180 -0.26 5.10 -16.89
N ILE A 181 0.40 4.07 -17.42
CA ILE A 181 1.01 3.02 -16.62
C ILE A 181 2.19 3.58 -15.82
N GLN A 182 3.04 4.39 -16.46
CA GLN A 182 4.15 5.03 -15.78
C GLN A 182 3.65 5.97 -14.68
N ARG A 183 2.60 6.76 -14.96
CA ARG A 183 1.93 7.61 -13.97
C ARG A 183 1.37 6.80 -12.83
N ALA A 184 0.66 5.70 -13.10
CA ALA A 184 0.14 4.81 -12.07
C ALA A 184 1.26 4.27 -11.18
N ILE A 185 2.41 3.89 -11.73
CA ILE A 185 3.58 3.43 -10.95
C ILE A 185 4.13 4.56 -10.07
N LEU A 186 4.32 5.76 -10.63
CA LEU A 186 4.87 6.91 -9.90
C LEU A 186 3.93 7.39 -8.79
N GLU A 187 2.62 7.34 -9.03
CA GLU A 187 1.58 7.67 -8.06
C GLU A 187 1.28 6.51 -7.09
N GLY A 188 1.90 5.34 -7.26
CA GLY A 188 1.59 4.18 -6.44
C GLY A 188 0.21 3.56 -6.69
N ARG A 189 -0.48 3.92 -7.77
CA ARG A 189 -1.81 3.43 -8.14
C ARG A 189 -1.76 2.23 -9.11
N GLN A 190 -0.57 1.67 -9.35
CA GLN A 190 -0.45 0.49 -10.20
C GLN A 190 -1.23 -0.70 -9.61
N PRO A 191 -1.84 -1.56 -10.43
CA PRO A 191 -2.47 -2.78 -9.94
C PRO A 191 -1.49 -3.68 -9.18
N ASP A 192 -1.95 -4.36 -8.12
CA ASP A 192 -1.11 -5.20 -7.24
C ASP A 192 -0.32 -6.29 -8.00
N HIS A 193 -0.84 -6.78 -9.13
CA HIS A 193 -0.16 -7.77 -9.95
C HIS A 193 0.97 -7.18 -10.82
N LEU A 194 0.97 -5.86 -11.04
CA LEU A 194 1.98 -5.17 -11.85
C LEU A 194 3.25 -4.96 -11.03
N THR A 195 4.10 -5.99 -11.02
CA THR A 195 5.38 -6.00 -10.29
C THR A 195 6.57 -5.85 -11.25
N LEU A 196 7.73 -5.45 -10.72
CA LEU A 196 8.98 -5.41 -11.52
C LEU A 196 9.31 -6.79 -12.12
N ALA A 197 9.11 -7.85 -11.36
CA ALA A 197 9.36 -9.21 -11.81
C ALA A 197 8.47 -9.58 -13.02
N LEU A 198 7.21 -9.16 -13.01
CA LEU A 198 6.29 -9.37 -14.13
C LEU A 198 6.76 -8.61 -15.38
N LEU A 199 7.11 -7.33 -15.24
CA LEU A 199 7.55 -6.48 -16.35
C LEU A 199 8.88 -6.94 -16.96
N ILE A 200 9.80 -7.49 -16.16
CA ILE A 200 11.08 -8.00 -16.65
C ILE A 200 10.94 -9.38 -17.32
N ARG A 201 10.01 -10.22 -16.86
CA ARG A 201 9.85 -11.59 -17.34
C ARG A 201 9.01 -11.68 -18.60
N HIS A 202 7.99 -10.84 -18.72
CA HIS A 202 7.04 -10.89 -19.84
C HIS A 202 7.36 -9.84 -20.89
N ASP A 203 7.08 -10.19 -22.15
CA ASP A 203 7.21 -9.25 -23.24
C ASP A 203 6.20 -8.10 -23.09
N ILE A 204 6.64 -6.86 -23.35
CA ILE A 204 5.81 -5.65 -23.26
C ILE A 204 5.33 -5.34 -24.68
N PRO A 205 4.00 -5.39 -24.96
CA PRO A 205 3.47 -5.05 -26.27
C PRO A 205 3.88 -3.65 -26.72
N LEU A 206 4.13 -3.48 -28.02
CA LEU A 206 4.49 -2.17 -28.58
C LEU A 206 3.32 -1.18 -28.53
N LEU A 207 2.10 -1.64 -28.78
CA LEU A 207 0.90 -0.81 -28.76
C LEU A 207 0.45 -0.54 -27.32
N TRP A 208 0.28 0.73 -26.96
CA TRP A 208 -0.19 1.13 -25.62
C TRP A 208 -1.57 0.55 -25.27
N ALA A 209 -2.49 0.44 -26.24
CA ALA A 209 -3.80 -0.20 -26.02
C ALA A 209 -3.67 -1.67 -25.57
N ASP A 210 -2.69 -2.40 -26.11
CA ASP A 210 -2.42 -3.78 -25.69
C ASP A 210 -1.69 -3.84 -24.36
N GLN A 211 -0.85 -2.85 -24.03
CA GLN A 211 -0.27 -2.72 -22.70
C GLN A 211 -1.38 -2.50 -21.65
N HIS A 212 -2.32 -1.59 -21.91
CA HIS A 212 -3.47 -1.33 -21.04
C HIS A 212 -4.29 -2.61 -20.80
N ARG A 213 -4.64 -3.32 -21.88
CA ARG A 213 -5.38 -4.59 -21.79
C ARG A 213 -4.60 -5.65 -21.01
N LYS A 214 -3.29 -5.78 -21.26
CA LYS A 214 -2.42 -6.78 -20.62
C LYS A 214 -2.20 -6.51 -19.14
N PHE A 215 -2.02 -5.24 -18.77
CA PHE A 215 -1.70 -4.87 -17.39
C PHE A 215 -2.93 -4.45 -16.57
N GLY A 216 -4.12 -4.36 -17.20
CA GLY A 216 -5.38 -4.09 -16.52
C GLY A 216 -5.51 -2.65 -16.04
N ILE A 217 -4.96 -1.69 -16.80
CA ILE A 217 -5.09 -0.25 -16.55
C ILE A 217 -6.05 0.29 -17.59
N ASN A 218 -7.27 0.66 -17.18
CA ASN A 218 -8.20 1.40 -18.02
C ASN A 218 -7.93 2.90 -17.84
N THR A 219 -7.71 3.59 -18.95
CA THR A 219 -7.82 5.05 -19.01
C THR A 219 -9.26 5.43 -18.65
N ALA A 220 -9.43 6.21 -17.58
CA ALA A 220 -10.58 7.08 -17.49
C ALA A 220 -10.22 8.30 -18.34
N ASP A 221 -10.95 8.49 -19.43
CA ASP A 221 -10.91 9.73 -20.22
C ASP A 221 -11.25 10.95 -19.35
#